data_AF-A0A533V4G5-F1
#
_entry.id   AF-A0A533V4G5-F1
#
_cell.length_a   1.000
_cell.length_b   1.000
_cell.length_c   1.000
_cell.angle_alpha   90.00
_cell.angle_beta   90.00
_cell.angle_gamma   90.00
#
_symmetry.space_group_name_H-M   'P 1'
#
loop_
_entity.id
_entity.type
_entity.pdbx_description
1 polymer ?
#
loop_
_entity_poly.entity_id
_entity_poly.type
_entity_poly.pdbx_seq_one_letter_code
_entity_poly.pdbx_strand_id
1 'polypeptide(L)' 'MSRGFAVFIFWLIGFGIGFVGYLLLPGIAEWFATSTPKFVNQAVIGALIAGMIGSAVTTFTVVMWANRTS' A
#
# COMPACT_ATOMS: atom_id res chain seq x y z
N MET A 1 6.83 -23.87 -8.57
CA MET A 1 6.70 -23.12 -7.30
C MET A 1 5.32 -23.41 -6.70
N SER A 2 5.21 -23.88 -5.45
CA SER A 2 3.88 -24.25 -4.91
C SER A 2 2.96 -23.02 -4.83
N ARG A 3 1.65 -23.23 -4.95
CA ARG A 3 0.65 -22.16 -4.86
C ARG A 3 0.77 -21.41 -3.53
N GLY A 4 0.95 -22.15 -2.42
CA GLY A 4 1.17 -21.58 -1.09
C GLY A 4 2.41 -20.69 -0.99
N PHE A 5 3.52 -21.06 -1.64
CA PHE A 5 4.74 -20.26 -1.55
C PHE A 5 4.65 -18.91 -2.27
N ALA A 6 3.91 -18.80 -3.39
CA ALA A 6 3.66 -17.47 -3.97
C ALA A 6 2.71 -16.62 -3.14
N VAL A 7 1.64 -17.22 -2.61
CA VAL A 7 0.71 -16.48 -1.74
C VAL A 7 1.47 -15.92 -0.54
N PHE A 8 2.41 -16.69 0.02
CA PHE A 8 3.28 -16.23 1.08
C PHE A 8 4.18 -15.05 0.65
N ILE A 9 4.81 -15.10 -0.53
CA ILE A 9 5.63 -13.98 -1.02
C ILE A 9 4.79 -12.72 -1.29
N PHE A 10 3.61 -12.86 -1.91
CA PHE A 10 2.71 -11.71 -2.12
C PHE A 10 2.26 -11.11 -0.80
N TRP A 11 1.93 -11.95 0.17
CA TRP A 11 1.57 -11.52 1.50
C TRP A 11 2.73 -10.77 2.16
N LEU A 12 3.95 -11.28 2.07
CA LEU A 12 5.14 -10.68 2.69
C LEU A 12 5.49 -9.32 2.06
N ILE A 13 5.36 -9.20 0.73
CA ILE A 13 5.55 -7.92 0.01
C ILE A 13 4.45 -6.93 0.38
N GLY A 14 3.17 -7.35 0.37
CA GLY A 14 2.05 -6.49 0.76
C GLY A 14 2.14 -6.02 2.21
N PHE A 15 2.53 -6.92 3.11
CA PHE A 15 2.82 -6.60 4.51
C PHE A 15 3.97 -5.61 4.63
N GLY A 16 5.08 -5.83 3.93
CA GLY A 16 6.24 -4.93 3.96
C GLY A 16 5.90 -3.52 3.48
N ILE A 17 5.22 -3.40 2.34
CA ILE A 17 4.82 -2.10 1.78
C ILE A 17 3.80 -1.42 2.71
N GLY A 18 2.81 -2.15 3.23
CA GLY A 18 1.83 -1.60 4.17
C GLY A 18 2.46 -1.14 5.48
N PHE A 19 3.39 -1.91 6.02
CA PHE A 19 4.12 -1.59 7.25
C PHE A 19 5.00 -0.34 7.08
N VAL A 20 5.76 -0.26 5.99
CA VAL A 20 6.57 0.93 5.66
C VAL A 20 5.67 2.14 5.42
N GLY A 21 4.56 1.97 4.69
CA GLY A 21 3.58 3.02 4.48
C GLY A 21 2.97 3.56 5.78
N TYR A 22 2.69 2.68 6.74
CA TYR A 22 2.21 3.07 8.06
C TYR A 22 3.27 3.81 8.89
N LEU A 23 4.52 3.37 8.83
CA LEU A 23 5.63 4.06 9.51
C LEU A 23 5.90 5.46 8.95
N LEU A 24 5.69 5.64 7.64
CA LEU A 24 5.84 6.94 6.96
C LEU A 24 4.61 7.84 7.14
N LEU A 25 3.47 7.30 7.57
CA LEU A 25 2.20 8.02 7.76
C LEU A 25 2.34 9.33 8.58
N PRO A 26 3.03 9.38 9.74
CA PRO A 26 3.21 10.64 10.47
C PRO A 26 4.01 11.68 9.67
N GLY A 27 5.07 11.29 8.97
CA GLY A 27 5.87 12.21 8.14
C GLY A 27 5.10 12.73 6.93
N ILE A 28 4.27 11.88 6.30
CA ILE A 28 3.39 12.30 5.21
C ILE A 28 2.28 13.21 5.74
N ALA A 29 1.72 12.93 6.92
CA ALA A 29 0.71 13.78 7.55
C ALA A 29 1.26 15.17 7.90
N GLU A 30 2.49 15.27 8.42
CA GLU A 30 3.15 16.55 8.68
C GLU A 30 3.44 17.34 7.40
N TRP A 31 3.91 16.68 6.33
CA TRP A 31 4.14 17.31 5.02
C TRP A 31 2.83 17.85 4.42
N PHE A 32 1.74 17.12 4.55
CA PHE A 32 0.42 17.58 4.11
C PHE A 32 -0.11 18.74 4.96
N ALA A 33 0.06 18.69 6.28
CA ALA A 33 -0.35 19.77 7.18
C ALA A 33 0.36 21.11 6.88
N THR A 34 1.57 21.06 6.32
CA THR A 34 2.32 22.24 5.88
C THR A 34 2.04 22.63 4.42
N SER A 35 1.74 21.68 3.55
CA SER A 35 1.64 21.92 2.08
C SER A 35 0.22 22.09 1.55
N THR A 36 -0.82 21.72 2.30
CA THR A 36 -2.23 21.82 1.84
C THR A 36 -3.07 22.80 2.68
N PRO A 37 -4.04 23.50 2.06
CA PRO A 37 -4.96 24.36 2.79
C PRO A 37 -5.85 23.52 3.73
N LYS A 38 -6.21 24.09 4.88
CA LYS A 38 -6.88 23.48 6.07
C LYS A 38 -8.14 22.61 5.83
N PHE A 39 -8.59 22.46 4.60
CA PHE A 39 -9.76 21.67 4.20
C PHE A 39 -9.49 20.16 4.07
N VAL A 40 -8.22 19.74 4.03
CA VAL A 40 -7.85 18.32 3.98
C VAL A 40 -7.58 17.80 5.39
N ASN A 41 -8.56 17.09 5.97
CA ASN A 41 -8.42 16.46 7.27
C ASN A 41 -7.45 15.26 7.20
N GLN A 42 -6.66 15.02 8.24
CA GLN A 42 -5.72 13.91 8.39
C GLN A 42 -6.33 12.54 8.04
N ALA A 43 -7.63 12.35 8.32
CA ALA A 43 -8.36 11.14 7.94
C ALA A 43 -8.43 10.92 6.41
N VAL A 44 -8.61 12.00 5.63
CA VAL A 44 -8.69 11.94 4.16
C VAL A 44 -7.32 11.60 3.57
N ILE A 45 -6.25 12.18 4.12
CA ILE A 45 -4.86 11.89 3.70
C ILE A 45 -4.51 10.43 4.00
N GLY A 46 -4.83 9.96 5.20
CA GLY A 46 -4.64 8.57 5.58
C GLY A 46 -5.38 7.59 4.66
N ALA A 47 -6.64 7.90 4.32
CA ALA A 47 -7.43 7.10 3.39
C ALA A 47 -6.85 7.08 1.98
N LEU A 48 -6.31 8.20 1.49
CA LEU A 48 -5.73 8.31 0.14
C LEU A 48 -4.42 7.51 0.01
N ILE A 49 -3.56 7.58 1.04
CA ILE A 49 -2.32 6.80 1.10
C ILE A 49 -2.63 5.30 1.20
N ALA A 50 -3.55 4.92 2.10
CA ALA A 50 -3.96 3.54 2.26
C ALA A 50 -4.58 2.99 0.96
N GLY A 51 -5.41 3.79 0.27
CA GLY A 51 -6.02 3.44 -1.01
C GLY A 51 -4.99 3.24 -2.12
N MET A 52 -4.00 4.12 -2.25
CA MET A 52 -2.92 3.98 -3.24
C MET A 52 -2.08 2.72 -2.98
N ILE A 53 -1.67 2.51 -1.72
CA ILE A 53 -0.85 1.35 -1.36
C ILE A 53 -1.64 0.05 -1.57
N GLY A 54 -2.90 0.00 -1.11
CA GLY A 54 -3.79 -1.14 -1.31
C GLY A 54 -3.98 -1.45 -2.79
N SER A 55 -4.30 -0.44 -3.60
CA SER A 55 -4.47 -0.59 -5.05
C SER A 55 -3.21 -1.13 -5.74
N ALA A 56 -2.03 -0.60 -5.40
CA ALA A 56 -0.76 -1.05 -5.97
C ALA A 56 -0.45 -2.50 -5.59
N VAL A 57 -0.59 -2.86 -4.31
CA VAL A 57 -0.35 -4.21 -3.81
C VAL A 57 -1.31 -5.21 -4.44
N THR A 58 -2.61 -4.90 -4.48
CA THR A 58 -3.62 -5.76 -5.10
C THR A 58 -3.36 -5.94 -6.59
N THR A 59 -3.08 -4.86 -7.33
CA THR A 59 -2.78 -4.94 -8.77
C THR A 59 -1.56 -5.81 -9.03
N PHE A 60 -0.48 -5.62 -8.27
CA PHE A 60 0.75 -6.40 -8.44
C PHE A 60 0.52 -7.89 -8.12
N THR A 61 -0.25 -8.17 -7.07
CA THR A 61 -0.60 -9.53 -6.66
C THR A 61 -1.44 -10.23 -7.72
N VAL A 62 -2.47 -9.56 -8.25
CA VAL A 62 -3.35 -10.11 -9.29
C VAL A 62 -2.58 -10.30 -10.61
N VAL A 63 -1.78 -9.32 -11.05
CA VAL A 63 -1.00 -9.42 -12.29
C VAL A 63 0.03 -10.55 -12.21
N MET A 64 0.78 -10.67 -11.11
CA MET A 64 1.74 -11.76 -10.96
C MET A 64 1.06 -13.13 -10.79
N TRP A 65 -0.15 -13.19 -10.19
CA TRP A 65 -0.94 -14.41 -10.16
C TRP A 65 -1.47 -14.80 -11.55
N ALA A 66 -1.99 -13.83 -12.30
CA ALA A 66 -2.50 -14.04 -13.66
C ALA A 66 -1.39 -14.42 -14.65
N ASN A 67 -0.18 -13.86 -14.49
CA ASN A 67 0.98 -14.15 -15.32
C ASN A 67 1.75 -15.41 -14.90
N ARG A 68 1.27 -16.17 -13.91
CA ARG A 68 1.76 -17.54 -13.72
C ARG A 68 1.25 -18.39 -14.88
N THR A 69 2.06 -18.51 -15.93
CA THR A 69 1.94 -19.60 -16.89
C THR A 69 2.05 -20.91 -16.11
N SER A 70 0.96 -21.68 -16.14
CA SER A 70 0.77 -23.08 -15.71
C SER A 70 1.97 -23.78 -15.07
#